data_AF-A0A0M9YIX4-F1
#
_entry.id   AF-A0A0M9YIX4-F1
#
_cell.length_a   1.000
_cell.length_b   1.000
_cell.length_c   1.000
_cell.angle_alpha   90.00
_cell.angle_beta   90.00
_cell.angle_gamma   90.00
#
_symmetry.space_group_name_H-M   'P 1'
#
loop_
_entity.id
_entity.type
_entity.pdbx_description
1 polymer ?
#
loop_
_entity_poly.entity_id
_entity_poly.type
_entity_poly.pdbx_seq_one_letter_code
_entity_poly.pdbx_strand_id
1 'polypeptide(L)'
;MGYPFQSADRSRTLWDPALSVGQTYVALARKVGEQYGLPTGLTENERLGGSDVDLTVFQQFTQGVYDRYCSTNNFVLHGLLRGLLLTSIVILEKGGGSVARNHQWEGGLLDDLDAYVRAMWTD
;
A
#
# COMPACT_ATOMS: atom_id res chain seq x y z
N MET A 1 -2.09 8.48 -19.39
CA MET A 1 -2.54 7.08 -19.17
C MET A 1 -2.28 6.75 -17.70
N GLY A 2 -3.27 6.18 -17.03
CA GLY A 2 -3.19 5.84 -15.60
C GLY A 2 -2.59 4.44 -15.35
N TYR A 3 -2.62 4.00 -14.10
CA TYR A 3 -2.30 2.65 -13.65
C TYR A 3 -3.31 2.21 -12.59
N PRO A 4 -4.52 1.81 -13.00
CA PRO A 4 -5.60 1.59 -12.05
C PRO A 4 -5.33 0.37 -11.16
N PHE A 5 -5.47 0.56 -9.86
CA PHE A 5 -5.60 -0.49 -8.86
C PHE A 5 -7.08 -0.81 -8.69
N GLN A 6 -7.49 -2.02 -9.02
CA GLN A 6 -8.88 -2.48 -8.96
C GLN A 6 -9.01 -3.57 -7.88
N SER A 7 -10.08 -3.58 -7.10
CA SER A 7 -10.34 -4.72 -6.21
C SER A 7 -10.50 -6.01 -7.03
N ALA A 8 -10.04 -7.15 -6.54
CA ALA A 8 -10.07 -8.41 -7.29
C ALA A 8 -11.51 -8.86 -7.66
N ASP A 9 -12.51 -8.49 -6.86
CA ASP A 9 -13.94 -8.67 -7.16
C ASP A 9 -14.49 -7.70 -8.22
N ARG A 10 -13.63 -6.77 -8.69
CA ARG A 10 -13.89 -5.71 -9.67
C ARG A 10 -15.01 -4.75 -9.28
N SER A 11 -15.37 -4.68 -8.00
CA SER A 11 -16.44 -3.82 -7.52
C SER A 11 -16.05 -2.34 -7.50
N ARG A 12 -14.75 -2.01 -7.37
CA ARG A 12 -14.30 -0.62 -7.28
C ARG A 12 -12.86 -0.40 -7.75
N THR A 13 -12.59 0.81 -8.23
CA THR A 13 -11.22 1.32 -8.41
C THR A 13 -10.70 1.85 -7.08
N LEU A 14 -9.58 1.30 -6.63
CA LEU A 14 -8.95 1.67 -5.37
C LEU A 14 -8.06 2.92 -5.52
N TRP A 15 -7.32 3.00 -6.60
CA TRP A 15 -6.45 4.16 -6.87
C TRP A 15 -6.12 4.19 -8.35
N ASP A 16 -6.08 5.36 -8.98
CA ASP A 16 -5.70 5.49 -10.39
C ASP A 16 -4.63 6.59 -10.57
N PRO A 17 -3.37 6.30 -10.22
CA PRO A 17 -2.27 7.22 -10.39
C PRO A 17 -1.80 7.30 -11.84
N ALA A 18 -0.89 8.25 -12.09
CA ALA A 18 -0.07 8.23 -13.29
C ALA A 18 0.72 6.92 -13.42
N LEU A 19 0.93 6.45 -14.66
CA LEU A 19 1.56 5.18 -14.98
C LEU A 19 2.85 4.90 -14.20
N SER A 20 3.79 5.85 -14.22
CA SER A 20 5.10 5.72 -13.56
C SER A 20 4.99 5.60 -12.04
N VAL A 21 4.02 6.28 -11.43
CA VAL A 21 3.77 6.24 -9.98
C VAL A 21 3.24 4.86 -9.59
N GLY A 22 2.25 4.34 -10.32
CA GLY A 22 1.72 2.99 -10.09
C GLY A 22 2.78 1.89 -10.26
N GLN A 23 3.57 1.96 -11.34
CA GLN A 23 4.66 1.01 -11.58
C GLN A 23 5.74 1.06 -10.48
N THR A 24 6.10 2.27 -10.03
CA THR A 24 7.07 2.45 -8.93
C THR A 24 6.55 1.83 -7.65
N TYR A 25 5.30 2.07 -7.30
CA TYR A 25 4.67 1.48 -6.13
C TYR A 25 4.65 -0.06 -6.19
N VAL A 26 4.24 -0.63 -7.32
CA VAL A 26 4.22 -2.10 -7.50
C VAL A 26 5.62 -2.70 -7.38
N ALA A 27 6.64 -2.04 -7.95
CA ALA A 27 8.02 -2.50 -7.85
C ALA A 27 8.51 -2.50 -6.39
N LEU A 28 8.22 -1.43 -5.63
CA LEU A 28 8.55 -1.34 -4.20
C LEU A 28 7.83 -2.42 -3.39
N ALA A 29 6.52 -2.56 -3.59
CA ALA A 29 5.70 -3.55 -2.88
C ALA A 29 6.20 -4.97 -3.14
N ARG A 30 6.49 -5.32 -4.39
CA ARG A 30 7.08 -6.62 -4.75
C ARG A 30 8.42 -6.83 -4.06
N LYS A 31 9.29 -5.83 -4.04
CA LYS A 31 10.64 -6.01 -3.47
C LYS A 31 10.62 -6.15 -1.95
N VAL A 32 9.77 -5.39 -1.27
CA VAL A 32 9.53 -5.54 0.17
C VAL A 32 8.85 -6.89 0.48
N GLY A 33 7.87 -7.29 -0.34
CA GLY A 33 7.21 -8.59 -0.23
C GLY A 33 8.19 -9.75 -0.34
N GLU A 34 9.06 -9.75 -1.36
CA GLU A 34 10.12 -10.74 -1.52
C GLU A 34 11.09 -10.74 -0.33
N GLN A 35 11.54 -9.57 0.12
CA GLN A 35 12.50 -9.45 1.22
C GLN A 35 11.96 -10.03 2.55
N TYR A 36 10.66 -9.91 2.80
CA TYR A 36 10.03 -10.35 4.04
C TYR A 36 9.18 -11.62 3.90
N GLY A 37 9.14 -12.24 2.72
CA GLY A 37 8.32 -13.42 2.47
C GLY A 37 6.81 -13.15 2.58
N LEU A 38 6.38 -11.92 2.25
CA LEU A 38 4.98 -11.48 2.31
C LEU A 38 4.39 -11.43 0.90
N PRO A 39 3.39 -12.27 0.56
CA PRO A 39 2.65 -12.14 -0.69
C PRO A 39 1.97 -10.77 -0.76
N THR A 40 2.15 -10.02 -1.84
CA THR A 40 1.64 -8.65 -1.93
C THR A 40 0.14 -8.57 -2.12
N GLY A 41 -0.50 -9.57 -2.73
CA GLY A 41 -1.90 -9.49 -3.17
C GLY A 41 -2.10 -8.64 -4.43
N LEU A 42 -1.02 -8.18 -5.07
CA LEU A 42 -1.05 -7.43 -6.33
C LEU A 42 -0.79 -8.35 -7.52
N THR A 43 -1.72 -8.40 -8.45
CA THR A 43 -1.58 -9.12 -9.73
C THR A 43 -1.76 -8.17 -10.90
N GLU A 44 -1.13 -8.45 -12.03
CA GLU A 44 -1.30 -7.62 -13.23
C GLU A 44 -2.74 -7.67 -13.74
N ASN A 45 -3.32 -6.51 -14.04
CA ASN A 45 -4.62 -6.40 -14.69
C ASN A 45 -4.41 -6.05 -16.15
N GLU A 46 -4.34 -7.07 -17.01
CA GLU A 46 -4.11 -6.92 -18.45
C GLU A 46 -5.20 -6.10 -19.15
N ARG A 47 -6.44 -6.15 -18.63
CA ARG A 47 -7.60 -5.45 -19.21
C ARG A 47 -7.52 -3.94 -19.04
N LEU A 48 -7.07 -3.48 -17.87
CA LEU A 48 -6.99 -2.06 -17.53
C LEU A 48 -5.57 -1.49 -17.62
N GLY A 49 -4.55 -2.32 -17.83
CA GLY A 49 -3.15 -1.91 -17.83
C GLY A 49 -2.64 -1.48 -16.45
N GLY A 50 -3.16 -2.12 -15.39
CA GLY A 50 -2.93 -1.75 -13.98
C GLY A 50 -2.69 -2.96 -13.08
N SER A 51 -3.22 -2.93 -11.85
CA SER A 51 -3.15 -4.06 -10.92
C SER A 51 -4.51 -4.43 -10.34
N ASP A 52 -4.80 -5.72 -10.25
CA ASP A 52 -5.85 -6.24 -9.38
C ASP A 52 -5.29 -6.41 -7.96
N VAL A 53 -6.14 -6.15 -6.96
CA VAL A 53 -5.80 -6.18 -5.54
C VAL A 53 -6.69 -7.20 -4.83
N ASP A 54 -6.10 -8.32 -4.42
CA ASP A 54 -6.71 -9.21 -3.42
C ASP A 54 -6.60 -8.54 -2.06
N LEU A 55 -7.71 -7.97 -1.59
CA LEU A 55 -7.75 -7.19 -0.35
C LEU A 55 -7.38 -8.01 0.90
N THR A 56 -7.65 -9.32 0.91
CA THR A 56 -7.32 -10.18 2.06
C THR A 56 -5.81 -10.36 2.15
N VAL A 57 -5.19 -10.71 1.03
CA VAL A 57 -3.73 -10.89 0.96
C VAL A 57 -3.00 -9.55 1.13
N PHE A 58 -3.51 -8.50 0.51
CA PHE A 58 -2.97 -7.15 0.60
C PHE A 58 -3.07 -6.58 2.03
N GLN A 59 -4.12 -6.92 2.79
CA GLN A 59 -4.20 -6.59 4.22
C GLN A 59 -3.08 -7.27 5.02
N GLN A 60 -2.84 -8.56 4.79
CA GLN A 60 -1.76 -9.30 5.47
C GLN A 60 -0.38 -8.73 5.12
N PHE A 61 -0.15 -8.40 3.85
CA PHE A 61 1.05 -7.71 3.40
C PHE A 61 1.23 -6.38 4.14
N THR A 62 0.21 -5.52 4.14
CA THR A 62 0.27 -4.20 4.75
C THR A 62 0.49 -4.29 6.26
N GLN A 63 -0.16 -5.24 6.93
CA GLN A 63 0.06 -5.52 8.35
C GLN A 63 1.51 -5.98 8.62
N GLY A 64 2.04 -6.92 7.84
CA GLY A 64 3.40 -7.40 8.03
C GLY A 64 4.46 -6.30 7.84
N VAL A 65 4.26 -5.41 6.87
CA VAL A 65 5.13 -4.24 6.67
C VAL A 65 4.98 -3.25 7.84
N TYR A 66 3.77 -3.01 8.32
CA TYR A 66 3.49 -2.18 9.49
C TYR A 66 4.18 -2.72 10.76
N ASP A 67 4.07 -4.02 11.02
CA ASP A 67 4.72 -4.66 12.17
C ASP A 67 6.25 -4.56 12.07
N ARG A 68 6.79 -4.64 10.84
CA ARG A 68 8.23 -4.45 10.60
C ARG A 68 8.67 -3.01 10.85
N TYR A 69 7.86 -2.05 10.42
CA TYR A 69 8.09 -0.63 10.69
C TYR A 69 8.12 -0.37 12.21
N CYS A 70 7.14 -0.90 12.96
CA CYS A 70 7.04 -0.70 14.41
C CYS A 70 8.11 -1.43 15.23
N SER A 71 8.64 -2.55 14.74
CA SER A 71 9.62 -3.38 15.46
C SER A 71 11.09 -2.95 15.28
N THR A 72 11.36 -1.96 14.42
CA THR A 72 12.71 -1.45 14.19
C THR A 72 12.90 -0.04 14.73
N ASN A 73 14.09 0.26 15.23
CA ASN A 73 14.52 1.62 15.57
C ASN A 73 15.43 2.23 14.49
N ASN A 74 15.57 1.58 13.32
CA ASN A 74 16.44 2.07 12.26
C ASN A 74 15.75 3.19 11.47
N PHE A 75 16.23 4.41 11.67
CA PHE A 75 15.69 5.61 11.03
C PHE A 75 15.65 5.54 9.49
N VAL A 76 16.67 4.95 8.86
CA VAL A 76 16.73 4.82 7.40
C VAL A 76 15.64 3.86 6.91
N LEU A 77 15.46 2.72 7.59
CA LEU A 77 14.44 1.75 7.22
C LEU A 77 13.02 2.32 7.39
N HIS A 78 12.78 3.14 8.43
CA HIS A 78 11.52 3.87 8.56
C HIS A 78 11.24 4.75 7.35
N GLY A 79 12.20 5.56 6.94
CA GLY A 79 12.07 6.43 5.76
C GLY A 79 11.75 5.65 4.47
N LEU A 80 12.43 4.52 4.26
CA LEU A 80 12.22 3.66 3.09
C LEU A 80 10.83 3.01 3.07
N LEU A 81 10.34 2.57 4.24
CA LEU A 81 9.03 1.91 4.33
C LEU A 81 7.86 2.90 4.39
N ARG A 82 8.07 4.14 4.86
CA ARG A 82 7.01 5.13 5.08
C ARG A 82 6.13 5.35 3.85
N GLY A 83 6.75 5.68 2.71
CA GLY A 83 6.01 5.98 1.48
C GLY A 83 5.23 4.78 0.92
N LEU A 84 5.81 3.58 1.02
CA LEU A 84 5.12 2.34 0.67
C LEU A 84 3.92 2.12 1.60
N LEU A 85 4.15 2.18 2.91
CA LEU A 85 3.16 1.83 3.92
C LEU A 85 1.96 2.77 3.94
N LEU A 86 2.19 4.09 3.86
CA LEU A 86 1.10 5.07 3.79
C LEU A 86 0.23 4.86 2.54
N THR A 87 0.86 4.65 1.38
CA THR A 87 0.13 4.34 0.14
C THR A 87 -0.66 3.04 0.27
N SER A 88 -0.06 2.00 0.85
CA SER A 88 -0.73 0.71 1.06
C SER A 88 -1.94 0.82 1.99
N ILE A 89 -1.81 1.56 3.09
CA ILE A 89 -2.91 1.79 4.05
C ILE A 89 -4.08 2.49 3.35
N VAL A 90 -3.82 3.52 2.55
CA VAL A 90 -4.87 4.25 1.82
C VAL A 90 -5.60 3.34 0.81
N ILE A 91 -4.86 2.53 0.04
CA ILE A 91 -5.46 1.54 -0.89
C ILE A 91 -6.33 0.55 -0.12
N LEU A 92 -5.82 0.04 1.01
CA LEU A 92 -6.49 -0.96 1.82
C LEU A 92 -7.78 -0.43 2.46
N GLU A 93 -7.74 0.76 3.05
CA GLU A 93 -8.89 1.40 3.70
C GLU A 93 -10.03 1.68 2.71
N LYS A 94 -9.69 2.05 1.47
CA LYS A 94 -10.69 2.18 0.40
C LYS A 94 -11.35 0.85 0.01
N GLY A 95 -10.57 -0.22 0.10
CA GLY A 95 -11.07 -1.58 -0.05
C GLY A 95 -12.00 -2.01 1.09
N GLY A 96 -12.09 -1.24 2.17
CA GLY A 96 -12.80 -1.60 3.39
C GLY A 96 -11.98 -2.46 4.35
N GLY A 97 -10.68 -2.62 4.10
CA GLY A 97 -9.75 -3.28 5.01
C GLY A 97 -9.15 -2.32 6.04
N SER A 98 -8.35 -2.85 6.95
CA SER A 98 -7.60 -2.03 7.92
C SER A 98 -6.38 -2.76 8.46
N VAL A 99 -5.47 -1.99 9.06
CA VAL A 99 -4.32 -2.49 9.82
C VAL A 99 -4.63 -2.38 11.32
N ALA A 100 -4.26 -3.40 12.10
CA ALA A 100 -4.30 -3.35 13.55
C ALA A 100 -3.20 -2.42 14.07
N ARG A 101 -3.61 -1.20 14.43
CA ARG A 101 -2.73 -0.11 14.84
C ARG A 101 -2.26 -0.25 16.28
N ASN A 102 -1.05 0.22 16.54
CA ASN A 102 -0.45 0.28 17.87
C ASN A 102 0.32 1.61 18.03
N HIS A 103 -0.40 2.64 18.46
CA HIS A 103 0.05 4.02 18.54
C HIS A 103 1.35 4.25 19.30
N GLN A 104 1.74 3.36 20.23
CA GLN A 104 3.00 3.51 20.98
C GLN A 104 4.25 3.32 20.11
N TRP A 105 4.13 2.66 18.95
CA TRP A 105 5.26 2.25 18.11
C TRP A 105 5.22 2.83 16.69
N GLU A 106 4.22 3.65 16.38
CA GLU A 106 4.01 4.22 15.05
C GLU A 106 4.98 5.36 14.71
N GLY A 107 5.64 5.96 15.70
CA GLY A 107 6.66 7.00 15.48
C GLY A 107 6.20 8.14 14.55
N GLY A 108 4.93 8.57 14.66
CA GLY A 108 4.35 9.60 13.79
C GLY A 108 4.15 9.17 12.33
N LEU A 109 4.11 7.87 12.03
CA LEU A 109 3.81 7.34 10.69
C LEU A 109 2.51 7.96 10.15
N LEU A 110 1.44 7.88 10.94
CA LEU A 110 0.09 8.23 10.51
C LEU A 110 -0.17 9.74 10.47
N ASP A 111 0.74 10.57 10.97
CA ASP A 111 0.60 12.03 10.95
C ASP A 111 0.49 12.57 9.51
N ASP A 112 1.08 11.87 8.54
CA ASP A 112 1.00 12.21 7.12
C ASP A 112 -0.15 11.51 6.37
N LEU A 113 -0.90 10.61 7.01
CA LEU A 113 -1.88 9.76 6.32
C LEU A 113 -2.94 10.61 5.59
N ASP A 114 -3.42 11.67 6.24
CA ASP A 114 -4.39 12.59 5.63
C ASP A 114 -3.87 13.29 4.38
N ALA A 115 -2.56 13.59 4.32
CA ALA A 115 -1.96 14.17 3.13
C ALA A 115 -1.91 13.15 1.98
N TYR A 116 -1.63 11.89 2.29
CA TYR A 116 -1.67 10.81 1.29
C TYR A 116 -3.09 10.54 0.79
N VAL A 117 -4.10 10.53 1.68
CA VAL A 117 -5.51 10.42 1.30
C VAL A 117 -5.88 11.53 0.32
N ARG A 118 -5.57 12.80 0.64
CA ARG A 118 -5.87 13.92 -0.28
C ARG A 118 -5.10 13.84 -1.61
N ALA A 119 -3.84 13.41 -1.58
CA ALA A 119 -3.02 13.33 -2.77
C ALA A 119 -3.43 12.20 -3.73
N MET A 120 -3.91 11.08 -3.17
CA MET A 120 -4.35 9.92 -3.95
C MET A 120 -5.81 10.05 -4.43
N TRP A 121 -6.55 11.03 -3.89
CA TRP A 121 -7.97 11.22 -4.13
C TRP A 121 -8.26 12.72 -4.25
N THR A 122 -8.21 13.21 -5.48
CA THR A 122 -8.93 14.41 -5.87
C THR A 122 -10.33 14.01 -6.27
N ASP A 123 -11.34 14.58 -5.60
CA ASP A 123 -12.73 14.61 -6.10
C ASP A 123 -12.81 15.23 -7.50
#